data_AF-A0A060BN45-F1
#
_entry.id   AF-A0A060BN45-F1
#
_cell.length_a   1.000
_cell.length_b   1.000
_cell.length_c   1.000
_cell.angle_alpha   90.00
_cell.angle_beta   90.00
_cell.angle_gamma   90.00
#
_symmetry.space_group_name_H-M   'P 1'
#
loop_
_entity.id
_entity.type
_entity.pdbx_description
1 polymer ?
#
loop_
_entity_poly.entity_id
_entity_poly.type
_entity_poly.pdbx_seq_one_letter_code
_entity_poly.pdbx_strand_id
1 'polypeptide(L)'
;MLARVRLIAEPWDIGPGGYQLGNFPPGWKEWNDLYRDGMRRFWLHDGRGPGITLGEFARRFAGSSDRFGHDHRRPTASVNYVAAHDGFTLRDLVSY
;
A
#
# COMPACT_ATOMS: atom_id res chain seq x y z
N MET A 1 -20.41 -11.05 16.77
CA MET A 1 -19.85 -9.76 17.22
C MET A 1 -18.43 -9.62 16.70
N LEU A 2 -18.24 -8.97 15.54
CA LEU A 2 -16.90 -8.66 14.97
C LEU A 2 -16.38 -7.28 15.41
N ALA A 3 -17.17 -6.51 16.19
CA ALA A 3 -16.91 -5.10 16.50
C ALA A 3 -15.66 -4.81 17.37
N ARG A 4 -14.88 -5.83 17.76
CA ARG A 4 -13.67 -5.69 18.59
C ARG A 4 -12.42 -6.32 17.99
N VAL A 5 -12.50 -6.91 16.80
CA VAL A 5 -11.34 -7.50 16.13
C VAL A 5 -10.72 -6.51 15.15
N ARG A 6 -9.46 -6.76 14.77
CA ARG A 6 -8.81 -6.01 13.70
C ARG A 6 -9.33 -6.52 12.37
N LEU A 7 -9.78 -5.59 11.53
CA LEU A 7 -10.24 -5.88 10.18
C LEU A 7 -9.17 -5.39 9.20
N ILE A 8 -8.69 -6.29 8.34
CA ILE A 8 -7.68 -5.99 7.32
C ILE A 8 -8.22 -6.53 5.99
N ALA A 9 -8.22 -5.69 4.95
CA ALA A 9 -8.65 -6.05 3.61
C ALA A 9 -7.47 -6.05 2.63
N GLU A 10 -7.56 -6.93 1.64
CA GLU A 10 -6.96 -6.75 0.34
C GLU A 10 -7.98 -5.96 -0.50
N PRO A 11 -7.78 -4.65 -0.73
CA PRO A 11 -8.85 -3.76 -1.19
C PRO A 11 -8.98 -3.78 -2.73
N TRP A 12 -8.98 -4.97 -3.31
CA TRP A 12 -9.20 -5.14 -4.74
C TRP A 12 -9.76 -6.52 -5.10
N ASP A 13 -10.40 -6.58 -6.26
CA ASP A 13 -10.67 -7.82 -7.00
C ASP A 13 -10.32 -7.62 -8.50
N ILE A 14 -10.45 -8.69 -9.30
CA ILE A 14 -10.11 -8.69 -10.73
C ILE A 14 -11.24 -8.13 -11.64
N GLY A 15 -12.39 -7.80 -11.07
CA GLY A 15 -13.56 -7.33 -11.80
C GLY A 15 -13.47 -5.85 -12.20
N PRO A 16 -14.32 -5.40 -13.15
CA PRO A 16 -14.42 -3.99 -13.48
C PRO A 16 -14.80 -3.15 -12.24
N GLY A 17 -13.98 -2.15 -11.90
CA GLY A 17 -14.17 -1.35 -10.69
C GLY A 17 -13.73 -2.03 -9.39
N GLY A 18 -13.05 -3.18 -9.48
CA GLY A 18 -12.60 -3.95 -8.33
C GLY A 18 -11.58 -3.22 -7.44
N TYR A 19 -10.83 -2.26 -7.97
CA TYR A 19 -9.82 -1.52 -7.19
C TYR A 19 -10.45 -0.51 -6.24
N GLN A 20 -10.39 -0.80 -4.93
CA GLN A 20 -11.09 -0.08 -3.86
C GLN A 20 -10.15 0.44 -2.76
N LEU A 21 -8.85 0.60 -3.05
CA LEU A 21 -7.89 1.13 -2.08
C LEU A 21 -8.32 2.52 -1.55
N GLY A 22 -8.56 2.59 -0.25
CA GLY A 22 -9.03 3.77 0.48
C GLY A 22 -10.54 3.78 0.71
N ASN A 23 -11.32 2.98 -0.02
CA ASN A 23 -12.79 3.04 -0.01
C ASN A 23 -13.45 2.16 1.06
N PHE A 24 -12.70 1.37 1.83
CA PHE A 24 -13.28 0.59 2.93
C PHE A 24 -13.72 1.49 4.10
N PRO A 25 -14.79 1.12 4.83
CA PRO A 25 -15.30 1.93 5.94
C PRO A 25 -14.26 2.18 7.05
N PRO A 26 -14.41 3.27 7.83
CA PRO A 26 -13.58 3.51 9.00
C PRO A 26 -13.54 2.31 9.96
N GLY A 27 -12.36 2.01 10.49
CA GLY A 27 -12.09 0.82 11.30
C GLY A 27 -11.38 -0.31 10.54
N TRP A 28 -11.49 -0.33 9.21
CA TRP A 28 -10.70 -1.22 8.36
C TRP A 28 -9.29 -0.68 8.13
N LYS A 29 -8.34 -1.62 8.08
CA LYS A 29 -7.00 -1.42 7.54
C LYS A 29 -6.92 -2.07 6.17
N GLU A 30 -6.07 -1.56 5.30
CA GLU A 30 -5.99 -2.01 3.91
C GLU A 30 -4.54 -2.24 3.51
N TRP A 31 -4.29 -3.33 2.81
CA TRP A 31 -3.00 -3.58 2.16
C TRP A 31 -2.74 -2.48 1.13
N ASN A 32 -1.64 -1.75 1.30
CA ASN A 32 -1.30 -0.63 0.45
C ASN A 32 -0.27 -1.04 -0.62
N ASP A 33 -0.77 -1.44 -1.79
CA ASP A 33 0.06 -1.79 -2.95
C ASP A 33 0.81 -0.57 -3.52
N LEU A 34 0.23 0.64 -3.46
CA LEU A 34 0.92 1.88 -3.84
C LEU A 34 2.17 2.14 -2.96
N TYR A 35 2.11 1.79 -1.68
CA TYR A 35 3.30 1.84 -0.81
C TYR A 35 4.35 0.81 -1.24
N ARG A 36 3.93 -0.45 -1.44
CA ARG A 36 4.83 -1.53 -1.87
C ARG A 36 5.56 -1.15 -3.16
N ASP A 37 4.81 -0.76 -4.18
CA ASP A 37 5.35 -0.46 -5.51
C ASP A 37 6.16 0.84 -5.48
N GLY A 38 5.71 1.86 -4.75
CA GLY A 38 6.44 3.11 -4.57
C GLY A 38 7.80 2.89 -3.90
N MET A 39 7.86 2.15 -2.80
CA MET A 39 9.12 1.87 -2.10
C MET A 39 10.07 1.01 -2.93
N ARG A 40 9.55 -0.01 -3.62
CA ARG A 40 10.35 -0.84 -4.54
C ARG A 40 10.95 0.00 -5.67
N ARG A 41 10.14 0.83 -6.33
CA ARG A 41 10.58 1.74 -7.40
C ARG A 41 11.51 2.84 -6.91
N PHE A 42 11.47 3.22 -5.63
CA PHE A 42 12.41 4.21 -5.09
C PHE A 42 13.80 3.61 -4.83
N TRP A 43 13.86 2.42 -4.24
CA TRP A 43 15.12 1.81 -3.78
C TRP A 43 15.82 0.93 -4.81
N LEU A 44 15.06 0.14 -5.57
CA LEU A 44 15.63 -0.88 -6.47
C LEU A 44 15.87 -0.33 -7.87
N HIS A 45 15.34 0.85 -8.13
CA HIS A 45 15.43 1.44 -9.44
C HIS A 45 16.76 2.18 -9.59
N ASP A 46 17.67 1.62 -10.39
CA ASP A 46 19.00 2.15 -10.68
C ASP A 46 19.00 3.27 -11.75
N GLY A 47 17.83 3.75 -12.17
CA GLY A 47 17.67 4.79 -13.19
C GLY A 47 17.21 4.30 -14.56
N ARG A 48 16.95 2.99 -14.75
CA ARG A 48 16.58 2.38 -16.05
C ARG A 48 15.08 2.38 -16.42
N GLY A 49 14.30 3.32 -15.90
CA GLY A 49 12.83 3.33 -16.01
C GLY A 49 12.19 4.48 -15.21
N PRO A 50 10.84 4.54 -15.13
CA PRO A 50 10.17 5.58 -14.37
C PRO A 50 10.28 5.27 -12.86
N GLY A 51 11.30 5.84 -12.22
CA GLY A 51 11.36 5.95 -10.76
C GLY A 51 10.20 6.77 -10.21
N ILE A 52 10.09 6.88 -8.89
CA ILE A 52 9.10 7.78 -8.27
C ILE A 52 9.74 9.12 -7.89
N THR A 53 8.93 10.18 -7.86
CA THR A 53 9.39 11.48 -7.37
C THR A 53 9.61 11.43 -5.85
N LEU A 54 10.46 12.32 -5.33
CA LEU A 54 10.66 12.46 -3.88
C LEU A 54 9.35 12.82 -3.16
N GLY A 55 8.47 13.60 -3.81
CA GLY A 55 7.15 13.94 -3.26
C GLY A 55 6.23 12.72 -3.16
N GLU A 56 6.26 11.83 -4.14
CA GLU A 56 5.51 10.59 -4.09
C GLU A 56 6.06 9.65 -3.01
N PHE A 57 7.38 9.53 -2.89
CA PHE A 57 8.01 8.81 -1.79
C PHE A 57 7.55 9.36 -0.44
N ALA A 58 7.64 10.68 -0.24
CA ALA A 58 7.26 11.34 1.00
C ALA A 58 5.79 11.11 1.34
N ARG A 59 4.90 11.10 0.35
CA ARG A 59 3.48 10.80 0.52
C ARG A 59 3.24 9.37 0.99
N ARG A 60 3.90 8.38 0.38
CA ARG A 60 3.81 6.97 0.81
C ARG A 60 4.40 6.77 2.20
N PHE A 61 5.54 7.41 2.46
CA PHE A 61 6.22 7.38 3.77
C PHE A 61 5.36 8.00 4.88
N ALA A 62 4.69 9.11 4.61
CA ALA A 62 3.82 9.83 5.56
C ALA A 62 2.41 9.21 5.72
N GLY A 63 2.25 7.90 5.45
CA GLY A 63 1.00 7.18 5.68
C GLY A 63 -0.02 7.29 4.55
N SER A 64 0.38 7.73 3.35
CA SER A 64 -0.48 7.79 2.15
C SER A 64 -1.79 8.57 2.39
N SER A 65 -1.67 9.77 2.92
CA SER A 65 -2.82 10.63 3.26
C SER A 65 -3.71 10.99 2.05
N ASP A 66 -3.18 10.92 0.83
CA ASP A 66 -3.96 11.02 -0.41
C ASP A 66 -5.01 9.90 -0.56
N ARG A 67 -4.80 8.75 0.09
CA ARG A 67 -5.71 7.60 0.07
C ARG A 67 -6.46 7.37 1.37
N PHE A 68 -5.86 7.71 2.50
CA PHE A 68 -6.42 7.39 3.82
C PHE A 68 -6.73 8.63 4.67
N GLY A 69 -6.43 9.84 4.19
CA GLY A 69 -6.64 11.11 4.90
C GLY A 69 -8.06 11.64 4.81
N HIS A 70 -9.07 10.78 4.80
CA HIS A 70 -10.49 11.13 4.76
C HIS A 70 -11.27 10.35 5.84
N ASP A 71 -12.53 10.69 6.07
CA ASP A 71 -13.46 10.00 6.99
C ASP A 71 -12.90 9.71 8.39
N HIS A 72 -12.08 10.64 8.91
CA HIS A 72 -11.38 10.51 10.20
C HIS A 72 -10.52 9.24 10.32
N ARG A 73 -10.16 8.62 9.19
CA ARG A 73 -9.25 7.48 9.18
C ARG A 73 -7.86 7.93 9.62
N ARG A 74 -7.22 7.09 10.42
CA ARG A 74 -5.86 7.34 10.94
C ARG A 74 -4.84 6.80 9.94
N PRO A 75 -3.59 7.28 9.96
CA PRO A 75 -2.51 6.69 9.14
C PRO A 75 -2.33 5.18 9.32
N THR A 76 -2.75 4.64 10.47
CA THR A 76 -2.76 3.20 10.74
C THR A 76 -3.76 2.40 9.90
N ALA A 77 -4.62 3.06 9.11
CA ALA A 77 -5.45 2.42 8.09
C ALA A 77 -4.61 1.85 6.94
N SER A 78 -3.43 2.42 6.67
CA SER A 78 -2.48 1.87 5.70
C SER A 78 -1.69 0.70 6.31
N VAL A 79 -1.77 -0.48 5.71
CA VAL A 79 -0.83 -1.58 5.97
C VAL A 79 0.30 -1.47 4.95
N ASN A 80 1.42 -0.91 5.40
CA ASN A 80 2.62 -0.72 4.60
C ASN A 80 3.46 -2.01 4.60
N TYR A 81 3.83 -2.49 3.42
CA TYR A 81 4.62 -3.70 3.24
C TYR A 81 5.51 -3.59 1.99
N VAL A 82 6.63 -4.33 1.99
CA VAL A 82 7.55 -4.38 0.84
C VAL A 82 7.51 -5.75 0.16
N ALA A 83 7.20 -6.82 0.89
CA ALA A 83 7.04 -8.17 0.36
C ALA A 83 5.87 -8.87 1.07
N ALA A 84 5.24 -9.80 0.37
CA ALA A 84 4.12 -10.61 0.86
C ALA A 84 4.33 -12.06 0.41
N HIS A 85 3.34 -12.91 0.64
CA HIS A 85 3.33 -14.27 0.08
C HIS A 85 3.17 -14.24 -1.44
N ASP A 86 2.51 -13.21 -1.98
CA ASP A 86 2.41 -13.00 -3.42
C ASP A 86 3.66 -12.31 -3.98
N GLY A 87 4.27 -12.96 -4.97
CA GLY A 87 5.47 -12.49 -5.66
C GLY A 87 6.76 -12.84 -4.94
N PHE A 88 7.79 -12.02 -5.14
CA PHE A 88 9.11 -12.26 -4.55
C PHE A 88 9.17 -12.02 -3.05
N THR A 89 9.94 -12.87 -2.39
CA THR A 89 10.45 -12.60 -1.04
C THR A 89 11.35 -11.36 -1.04
N LEU A 90 11.64 -10.81 0.14
CA LEU A 90 12.55 -9.66 0.22
C LEU A 90 13.95 -9.98 -0.33
N ARG A 91 14.43 -11.22 -0.18
CA ARG A 91 15.75 -11.63 -0.70
C ARG A 91 15.73 -11.75 -2.21
N ASP A 92 14.70 -12.39 -2.76
CA ASP A 92 14.57 -12.56 -4.21
C ASP A 92 14.40 -11.20 -4.89
N LEU A 93 13.67 -10.28 -4.27
CA LEU A 93 13.44 -8.92 -4.76
C LEU A 93 14.73 -8.10 -4.99
N VAL A 94 15.83 -8.45 -4.33
CA VAL A 94 17.14 -7.78 -4.51
C VAL A 94 18.19 -8.68 -5.17
N SER A 95 17.78 -9.88 -5.59
CA SER A 95 18.67 -10.87 -6.20
C SER A 95 18.30 -11.19 -7.65
N TYR A 96 17.11 -10.78 -8.12
CA TYR A 96 16.56 -11.03 -9.45
C TYR A 96 15.91 -9.79 -10.05
#